data_AF-A0A091TH98-F1
#
_entry.id   AF-A0A091TH98-F1
#
_cell.length_a   1.000
_cell.length_b   1.000
_cell.length_c   1.000
_cell.angle_alpha   90.00
_cell.angle_beta   90.00
_cell.angle_gamma   90.00
#
_symmetry.space_group_name_H-M   'P 1'
#
loop_
_entity.id
_entity.type
_entity.pdbx_description
1 polymer ?
#
loop_
_entity_poly.entity_id
_entity_poly.type
_entity_poly.pdbx_seq_one_letter_code
_entity_poly.pdbx_strand_id
1 'polypeptide(L)'
;QPIGALLLEHCRITKEEENVFSISFIEEPERKYCFECDSGEQCQEWIEALKRASYEFMRRSLIFYRNEIQKMTGKDPLEQYGISEEARFQL
;
A
#
# COMPACT_ATOMS: atom_id res chain seq x y z
N GLN A 1 -22.13 10.01 5.42
CA GLN A 1 -20.70 10.29 5.65
C GLN A 1 -20.04 9.00 6.14
N PRO A 2 -18.77 8.72 5.81
CA PRO A 2 -18.07 7.56 6.34
C PRO A 2 -17.93 7.68 7.87
N ILE A 3 -18.00 6.55 8.56
CA ILE A 3 -17.86 6.49 10.03
C ILE A 3 -16.41 6.71 10.49
N GLY A 4 -15.44 6.55 9.58
CA GLY A 4 -14.02 6.74 9.83
C GLY A 4 -13.20 6.51 8.56
N ALA A 5 -11.89 6.73 8.67
CA ALA A 5 -10.92 6.45 7.63
C ALA A 5 -9.68 5.80 8.25
N LEU A 6 -9.05 4.89 7.51
CA LEU A 6 -7.77 4.28 7.88
C LEU A 6 -6.72 4.72 6.86
N LEU A 7 -5.57 5.15 7.38
CA LEU A 7 -4.42 5.50 6.56
C LEU A 7 -3.62 4.22 6.29
N LEU A 8 -3.33 3.91 5.03
CA LEU A 8 -2.60 2.69 4.65
C LEU A 8 -1.10 2.94 4.48
N GLU A 9 -0.53 3.72 5.40
CA GLU A 9 0.91 3.90 5.55
C GLU A 9 1.34 3.26 6.86
N HIS A 10 2.55 2.69 6.90
CA HIS A 10 3.10 2.03 8.07
C HIS A 10 2.15 1.03 8.73
N CYS A 11 1.26 0.42 7.94
CA CYS A 11 0.29 -0.55 8.39
C CYS A 11 0.77 -1.98 8.14
N ARG A 12 0.31 -2.92 8.98
CA ARG A 12 0.52 -4.34 8.83
C ARG A 12 -0.84 -5.02 8.71
N ILE A 13 -1.05 -5.66 7.57
CA ILE A 13 -2.25 -6.46 7.30
C ILE A 13 -1.92 -7.92 7.57
N THR A 14 -2.61 -8.55 8.52
CA THR A 14 -2.32 -9.92 8.97
C THR A 14 -3.55 -10.81 8.79
N LYS A 15 -3.34 -12.01 8.22
CA LYS A 15 -4.35 -13.07 8.20
C LYS A 15 -4.39 -13.71 9.59
N GLU A 16 -5.55 -13.69 10.25
CA GLU A 16 -5.70 -14.24 11.61
C GLU A 16 -6.36 -15.63 11.56
N GLU A 17 -7.53 -15.73 10.90
CA GLU A 17 -8.30 -16.96 10.74
C GLU A 17 -8.84 -17.08 9.30
N GLU A 18 -9.56 -18.17 8.97
CA GLU A 18 -10.05 -18.46 7.61
C GLU A 18 -10.82 -17.29 6.98
N ASN A 19 -11.63 -16.57 7.76
CA ASN A 19 -12.43 -15.43 7.29
C ASN A 19 -12.04 -14.10 7.95
N VAL A 20 -10.99 -14.09 8.78
CA VAL A 20 -10.64 -12.93 9.61
C VAL A 20 -9.25 -12.40 9.27
N PHE A 21 -9.14 -11.07 9.15
CA PHE A 21 -7.86 -10.38 9.05
C PHE A 21 -7.80 -9.17 9.98
N SER A 22 -6.60 -8.67 10.22
CA SER A 22 -6.39 -7.48 11.01
C SER A 22 -5.53 -6.45 10.31
N ILE A 23 -5.72 -5.18 10.69
CA ILE A 23 -4.83 -4.07 10.36
C ILE A 23 -4.29 -3.50 11.67
N SER A 24 -2.96 -3.49 11.82
CA SER A 24 -2.27 -2.78 12.90
C SER A 24 -1.27 -1.77 12.33
N PHE A 25 -0.75 -0.88 13.18
CA PHE A 25 0.19 0.16 12.77
C PHE A 25 1.55 -0.09 13.42
N ILE A 26 2.64 0.13 12.70
CA ILE A 26 4.00 -0.16 13.18
C ILE A 26 4.33 0.65 14.44
N GLU A 27 3.90 1.91 14.48
CA GLU A 27 4.15 2.82 15.60
C GLU A 27 3.18 2.58 16.77
N GLU A 28 1.99 2.09 16.48
CA GLU A 28 0.92 1.82 17.45
C GLU A 28 0.38 0.38 17.27
N PRO A 29 1.16 -0.66 17.65
CA PRO A 29 0.76 -2.05 17.40
C PRO A 29 -0.51 -2.46 18.17
N GLU A 30 -0.78 -1.81 19.31
CA GLU A 30 -2.00 -2.00 20.10
C GLU A 30 -3.25 -1.49 19.38
N ARG A 31 -3.08 -0.58 18.41
CA ARG A 31 -4.17 -0.06 17.59
C ARG A 31 -4.49 -1.06 16.47
N LYS A 32 -5.08 -2.18 16.86
CA LYS A 32 -5.45 -3.29 15.99
C LYS A 32 -6.95 -3.25 15.64
N TYR A 33 -7.25 -3.20 14.35
CA TYR A 33 -8.62 -3.31 13.83
C TYR A 33 -8.81 -4.70 13.23
N CYS A 34 -9.79 -5.45 13.74
CA CYS A 34 -10.13 -6.77 13.23
C CYS A 34 -11.33 -6.69 12.28
N PHE A 35 -11.26 -7.44 11.19
CA PHE A 35 -12.27 -7.51 10.14
C PHE A 35 -12.61 -8.97 9.88
N GLU A 36 -13.90 -9.28 9.90
CA GLU A 36 -14.44 -10.58 9.53
C GLU A 36 -15.15 -10.45 8.18
N CYS A 37 -14.93 -11.42 7.30
CA CYS A 37 -15.50 -11.49 5.96
C CYS A 37 -16.51 -12.63 5.88
N ASP A 38 -17.36 -12.61 4.85
CA ASP A 38 -18.38 -13.65 4.65
C ASP A 38 -17.77 -14.99 4.20
N SER A 39 -16.57 -14.96 3.61
CA SER A 39 -15.83 -16.13 3.15
C SER A 39 -14.31 -15.93 3.16
N GLY A 40 -13.57 -17.04 3.06
CA GLY A 40 -12.12 -17.00 3.08
C GLY A 40 -11.53 -16.42 1.80
N GLU A 41 -12.22 -16.62 0.67
CA GLU A 41 -11.90 -16.01 -0.61
C GLU A 41 -12.02 -14.48 -0.53
N GLN A 42 -13.16 -13.98 -0.04
CA GLN A 42 -13.37 -12.54 0.13
C GLN A 42 -12.34 -11.94 1.11
N CYS A 43 -12.00 -12.65 2.17
CA CYS A 43 -10.97 -12.24 3.11
C CYS A 43 -9.61 -12.09 2.42
N GLN A 44 -9.24 -13.05 1.57
CA GLN A 44 -7.99 -13.00 0.82
C GLN A 44 -7.98 -11.85 -0.20
N GLU A 45 -9.08 -11.61 -0.89
CA GLU A 45 -9.23 -10.48 -1.82
C GLU A 45 -9.04 -9.14 -1.10
N TRP A 46 -9.66 -8.96 0.06
CA TRP A 46 -9.49 -7.75 0.89
C TRP A 46 -8.05 -7.55 1.32
N ILE A 47 -7.39 -8.60 1.81
CA ILE A 47 -5.99 -8.53 2.23
C ILE A 47 -5.11 -8.09 1.06
N GLU A 48 -5.28 -8.67 -0.13
CA GLU A 48 -4.46 -8.33 -1.29
C GLU A 48 -4.76 -6.93 -1.83
N ALA A 49 -6.03 -6.53 -1.85
CA ALA A 49 -6.42 -5.17 -2.25
C ALA A 49 -5.79 -4.13 -1.31
N LEU A 50 -5.88 -4.34 0.01
CA LEU A 50 -5.30 -3.44 1.01
C LEU A 50 -3.78 -3.40 0.94
N LYS A 51 -3.11 -4.55 0.75
CA LYS A 51 -1.65 -4.59 0.56
C LYS A 51 -1.22 -3.82 -0.69
N ARG A 52 -1.94 -3.94 -1.80
CA ARG A 52 -1.63 -3.21 -3.05
C ARG A 52 -1.90 -1.72 -2.92
N ALA A 53 -2.90 -1.34 -2.12
CA ALA A 53 -3.23 0.05 -1.82
C ALA A 53 -2.32 0.68 -0.75
N SER A 54 -1.49 -0.10 -0.06
CA SER A 54 -0.55 0.43 0.93
C SER A 54 0.47 1.36 0.26
N TYR A 55 0.85 2.42 0.99
CA TYR A 55 1.84 3.39 0.52
C TYR A 55 3.16 2.71 0.14
N GLU A 56 3.61 1.75 0.95
CA GLU A 56 4.86 1.03 0.74
C GLU A 56 4.86 0.22 -0.55
N PHE A 57 3.73 -0.44 -0.86
CA PHE A 57 3.58 -1.17 -2.12
C PHE A 57 3.56 -0.20 -3.30
N MET A 58 2.70 0.82 -3.26
CA MET A 58 2.60 1.82 -4.34
C MET A 58 3.93 2.53 -4.61
N ARG A 59 4.68 2.89 -3.55
CA ARG A 59 6.01 3.49 -3.67
C ARG A 59 7.00 2.56 -4.34
N ARG A 60 7.05 1.28 -3.94
CA ARG A 60 7.92 0.28 -4.58
C ARG A 60 7.55 0.06 -6.03
N SER A 61 6.25 -0.05 -6.34
CA SER A 61 5.74 -0.20 -7.70
C SER A 61 6.08 1.02 -8.57
N LEU A 62 5.92 2.24 -8.05
CA LEU A 62 6.27 3.46 -8.77
C LEU A 62 7.75 3.50 -9.15
N ILE A 63 8.64 3.21 -8.18
CA ILE A 63 10.09 3.15 -8.42
C ILE A 63 10.40 2.08 -9.47
N PHE A 64 9.81 0.90 -9.34
CA PHE A 64 10.00 -0.19 -10.29
C PHE A 64 9.60 0.19 -11.71
N TYR A 65 8.37 0.69 -11.90
CA TYR A 65 7.87 1.06 -13.23
C TYR A 65 8.67 2.21 -13.86
N ARG A 66 9.09 3.20 -13.06
CA ARG A 66 9.96 4.27 -13.54
C ARG A 66 11.27 3.71 -14.10
N ASN A 67 11.93 2.84 -13.35
CA ASN A 67 13.19 2.23 -13.76
C ASN A 67 13.02 1.41 -15.05
N GLU A 68 11.96 0.61 -15.14
CA GLU A 68 11.70 -0.20 -16.34
C GLU A 68 11.38 0.67 -17.56
N ILE A 69 10.59 1.73 -17.41
CA ILE A 69 10.29 2.67 -18.50
C ILE A 69 11.55 3.42 -18.93
N GLN A 70 12.37 3.91 -17.99
CA GLN A 70 13.61 4.61 -18.32
C GLN A 70 14.61 3.68 -19.01
N LYS A 71 14.72 2.43 -18.57
CA LYS A 71 15.54 1.40 -19.22
C LYS A 71 15.08 1.12 -20.65
N MET A 72 13.77 1.10 -20.91
CA MET A 72 13.21 0.85 -22.25
C MET A 72 13.29 2.06 -23.18
N THR A 73 13.11 3.28 -22.65
CA THR A 73 12.94 4.51 -23.46
C THR A 73 14.16 5.43 -23.45
N GLY A 74 15.10 5.23 -22.51
CA GLY A 74 16.25 6.10 -22.27
C GLY A 74 15.91 7.43 -21.59
N LYS A 75 14.65 7.67 -21.19
CA LYS A 75 14.17 8.94 -20.62
C LYS A 75 13.45 8.70 -19.31
N ASP A 76 13.58 9.63 -18.36
CA ASP A 76 12.81 9.57 -17.11
C ASP A 76 11.34 9.94 -17.38
N PRO A 77 10.37 9.03 -17.15
CA PRO A 77 8.95 9.31 -17.42
C PRO A 77 8.39 10.47 -16.61
N LEU A 78 9.05 10.86 -15.50
CA LEU A 78 8.61 11.95 -14.63
C LEU A 78 9.33 13.29 -14.88
N GLU A 79 10.26 13.35 -15.84
CA GLU A 79 11.05 14.56 -16.13
C GLU A 79 10.17 15.76 -16.54
N GLN A 80 9.15 15.50 -17.36
CA GLN A 80 8.22 16.52 -17.86
C GLN A 80 7.38 17.20 -16.76
N TYR A 81 7.26 16.57 -15.59
CA TYR A 81 6.49 17.10 -14.47
C TYR A 81 7.33 17.96 -13.52
N GLY A 82 8.62 18.17 -13.81
CA GLY A 82 9.50 19.02 -13.02
C GLY A 82 9.75 18.50 -11.58
N ILE A 83 9.40 17.25 -11.31
CA ILE A 83 9.63 16.63 -10.01
C ILE A 83 11.13 16.35 -9.92
N SER A 84 11.88 16.98 -9.00
CA SER A 84 13.33 16.69 -8.86
C SER A 84 13.56 15.36 -8.15
N GLU A 85 14.76 14.76 -8.28
CA GLU A 85 15.13 13.56 -7.52
C GLU A 85 15.00 13.77 -6.00
N GLU A 86 15.31 14.97 -5.50
CA GLU A 86 15.23 15.29 -4.07
C GLU A 86 13.79 15.42 -3.56
N ALA A 87 12.86 15.90 -4.38
CA ALA A 87 11.44 16.03 -4.01
C ALA A 87 10.68 14.69 -4.02
N ARG A 88 11.26 13.63 -4.62
CA ARG A 88 10.59 12.33 -4.86
C ARG A 88 10.62 11.38 -3.67
N PHE A 89 11.47 11.63 -2.67
CA PHE A 89 11.72 10.70 -1.56
C PHE A 89 11.63 11.33 -0.17
N GLN A 90 11.14 12.56 -0.06
CA GLN A 90 10.79 13.15 1.23
C GLN A 90 9.61 12.36 1.80
N LEU A 91 9.85 11.69 2.92
CA LEU A 91 8.83 11.26 3.87
C LEU A 91 8.53 12.47 4.78
#